data_AF-A0A484D7A5-F1
#
_entry.id   AF-A0A484D7A5-F1
#
_cell.length_a   1.000
_cell.length_b   1.000
_cell.length_c   1.000
_cell.angle_alpha   90.00
_cell.angle_beta   90.00
_cell.angle_gamma   90.00
#
_symmetry.space_group_name_H-M   'P 1'
#
loop_
_entity.id
_entity.type
_entity.pdbx_description
1 polymer ?
#
loop_
_entity_poly.entity_id
_entity_poly.type
_entity_poly.pdbx_seq_one_letter_code
_entity_poly.pdbx_strand_id
1 'polypeptide(L)'
;MKISIFAGVLLLSVAMLSVDGLDPRVQKFINQHINQNMAPNRCDAVITQKKISQTNSNKCKDVNTFISATYAAVKPVCRDRGSPYGTGGNLRISHDKFKVVNCECNVNLRLPNCGCRGSSGNRRIVIGCDDTGNPVHYEEGVYIPN
;
A
#
# COMPACT_ATOMS: atom_id res chain seq x y z
N MET A 1 28.71 58.88 22.28
CA MET A 1 29.78 57.94 21.89
C MET A 1 29.12 56.58 21.65
N LYS A 2 29.24 56.08 20.42
CA LYS A 2 28.66 54.83 19.93
C LYS A 2 29.39 53.65 20.56
N ILE A 3 28.68 52.65 21.07
CA ILE A 3 29.24 51.30 21.22
C ILE A 3 28.40 50.38 20.35
N SER A 4 29.08 49.89 19.32
CA SER A 4 28.57 49.05 18.27
C SER A 4 28.71 47.57 18.66
N ILE A 5 27.58 46.88 18.53
CA ILE A 5 27.33 45.57 17.90
C ILE A 5 28.05 44.28 18.39
N PHE A 6 27.22 43.23 18.37
CA PHE A 6 27.48 41.82 18.08
C PHE A 6 27.58 40.89 19.29
N ALA A 7 26.43 40.34 19.69
CA ALA A 7 26.37 39.01 20.28
C ALA A 7 25.23 38.25 19.59
N GLY A 8 25.61 37.35 18.69
CA GLY A 8 24.71 36.56 17.87
C GLY A 8 23.84 35.66 18.74
N VAL A 9 22.54 35.76 18.55
CA VAL A 9 21.61 34.70 18.99
C VAL A 9 21.40 33.80 17.79
N LEU A 10 22.07 32.66 17.89
CA LEU A 10 22.03 31.50 17.02
C LEU A 10 20.57 31.18 16.64
N LEU A 11 20.25 31.26 15.35
CA LEU A 11 19.00 30.72 14.81
C LEU A 11 19.03 29.20 15.03
N LEU A 12 18.38 28.74 16.09
CA LEU A 12 17.97 27.34 16.22
C LEU A 12 16.80 27.11 15.26
N SER A 13 17.08 27.04 13.96
CA SER A 13 16.19 26.43 13.00
C SER A 13 16.18 24.93 13.29
N VAL A 14 15.27 24.52 14.18
CA VAL A 14 14.87 23.13 14.28
C VAL A 14 14.20 22.80 12.95
N ALA A 15 14.98 22.23 12.02
CA ALA A 15 14.42 21.54 10.89
C ALA A 15 13.64 20.36 11.48
N MET A 16 12.34 20.55 11.66
CA MET A 16 11.39 19.46 11.75
C MET A 16 11.51 18.74 10.41
N LEU A 17 12.39 17.75 10.33
CA LEU A 17 12.42 16.78 9.24
C LEU A 17 11.13 15.97 9.39
N SER A 18 10.03 16.52 8.90
CA SER A 18 8.80 15.78 8.74
C SER A 18 9.15 14.55 7.90
N VAL A 19 8.86 13.37 8.41
CA VAL A 19 8.92 12.11 7.64
C VAL A 19 7.81 12.09 6.55
N ASP A 20 7.11 13.21 6.36
CA ASP A 20 5.91 13.39 5.55
C ASP A 20 6.20 13.72 4.08
N GLY A 21 7.06 12.93 3.44
CA GLY A 21 7.42 13.12 2.03
C GLY A 21 6.73 12.16 1.04
N LEU A 22 5.96 11.18 1.52
CA LEU A 22 5.38 10.14 0.66
C LEU A 22 3.91 10.46 0.34
N ASP A 23 3.54 10.38 -0.94
CA ASP A 23 2.16 10.54 -1.40
C ASP A 23 1.21 9.64 -0.56
N PRO A 24 0.15 10.21 0.06
CA PRO A 24 -0.81 9.46 0.88
C PRO A 24 -1.43 8.25 0.17
N ARG A 25 -1.57 8.28 -1.16
CA ARG A 25 -2.06 7.15 -1.95
C ARG A 25 -1.06 6.00 -1.97
N VAL A 26 0.23 6.30 -2.08
CA VAL A 26 1.31 5.29 -2.01
C VAL A 26 1.36 4.70 -0.61
N GLN A 27 1.25 5.52 0.43
CA GLN A 27 1.21 5.03 1.81
C GLN A 27 -0.02 4.13 2.07
N LYS A 28 -1.19 4.52 1.55
CA LYS A 28 -2.41 3.70 1.61
C LYS A 28 -2.23 2.38 0.87
N PHE A 29 -1.63 2.38 -0.33
CA PHE A 29 -1.33 1.17 -1.08
C PHE A 29 -0.40 0.24 -0.30
N ILE A 30 0.70 0.75 0.26
CA ILE A 30 1.62 -0.03 1.08
C ILE A 30 0.89 -0.61 2.30
N ASN A 31 0.07 0.19 2.98
CA ASN A 31 -0.66 -0.28 4.14
C ASN A 31 -1.63 -1.42 3.78
N GLN A 32 -2.44 -1.22 2.74
CA GLN A 32 -3.50 -2.16 2.37
C GLN A 32 -3.00 -3.38 1.61
N HIS A 33 -1.95 -3.27 0.80
CA HIS A 33 -1.63 -4.29 -0.21
C HIS A 33 -0.24 -4.89 -0.09
N ILE A 34 0.66 -4.38 0.77
CA ILE A 34 2.02 -4.91 0.92
C ILE A 34 2.21 -5.57 2.29
N ASN A 35 2.56 -6.86 2.29
CA ASN A 35 3.02 -7.59 3.45
C ASN A 35 3.84 -8.81 3.04
N GLN A 36 5.18 -8.72 3.11
CA GLN A 36 6.12 -9.74 2.64
C GLN A 36 5.84 -11.15 3.17
N ASN A 37 5.35 -11.26 4.42
CA ASN A 37 5.15 -12.52 5.12
C ASN A 37 3.67 -12.81 5.35
N MET A 38 2.81 -12.39 4.41
CA MET A 38 1.38 -12.62 4.51
C MET A 38 1.05 -14.11 4.31
N ALA A 39 0.14 -14.61 5.14
CA ALA A 39 -0.40 -15.96 5.04
C ALA A 39 -1.92 -15.93 5.25
N PRO A 40 -2.68 -16.87 4.65
CA PRO A 40 -4.14 -16.91 4.77
C PRO A 40 -4.67 -16.88 6.21
N ASN A 41 -4.01 -17.59 7.14
CA ASN A 41 -4.40 -17.66 8.54
C ASN A 41 -4.12 -16.37 9.35
N ARG A 42 -3.53 -15.34 8.73
CA ARG A 42 -3.20 -14.07 9.38
C ARG A 42 -4.14 -12.92 8.99
N CYS A 43 -5.15 -13.16 8.16
CA CYS A 43 -6.02 -12.11 7.64
C CYS A 43 -6.63 -11.23 8.72
N ASP A 44 -7.32 -11.82 9.70
CA ASP A 44 -8.00 -11.04 10.74
C ASP A 44 -7.01 -10.20 11.57
N ALA A 45 -5.95 -10.84 12.07
CA ALA A 45 -4.92 -10.16 12.86
C ALA A 45 -4.24 -9.01 12.11
N VAL A 46 -3.89 -9.20 10.84
CA VAL A 46 -3.19 -8.19 10.04
C VAL A 46 -4.11 -7.06 9.61
N ILE A 47 -5.37 -7.34 9.24
CA ILE A 47 -6.38 -6.31 8.93
C ILE A 47 -6.60 -5.41 10.13
N THR A 48 -6.74 -5.99 11.32
CA THR A 48 -6.92 -5.27 12.58
C THR A 48 -5.69 -4.47 12.96
N GLN A 49 -4.50 -5.07 12.92
CA GLN A 49 -3.23 -4.40 13.22
C GLN A 49 -3.01 -3.17 12.32
N LYS A 50 -3.32 -3.29 11.03
CA LYS A 50 -3.17 -2.23 10.02
C LYS A 50 -4.36 -1.27 9.94
N LYS A 51 -5.40 -1.49 10.75
CA LYS A 51 -6.65 -0.71 10.78
C LYS A 51 -7.27 -0.55 9.39
N ILE A 52 -7.33 -1.62 8.61
CA ILE A 52 -7.87 -1.59 7.24
C ILE A 52 -9.39 -1.68 7.31
N SER A 53 -10.04 -0.58 6.95
CA SER A 53 -11.49 -0.44 6.90
C SER A 53 -11.96 0.14 5.57
N GLN A 54 -13.28 0.24 5.41
CA GLN A 54 -13.86 1.07 4.36
C GLN A 54 -13.41 2.53 4.52
N THR A 55 -13.24 3.24 3.39
CA THR A 55 -12.81 4.64 3.39
C THR A 55 -13.72 5.48 4.29
N ASN A 56 -13.12 6.28 5.17
CA ASN A 56 -13.82 7.17 6.10
C ASN A 56 -14.82 6.45 7.04
N SER A 57 -14.56 5.19 7.39
CA SER A 57 -15.40 4.40 8.29
C SER A 57 -14.58 3.45 9.17
N ASN A 58 -15.21 2.91 10.23
CA ASN A 58 -14.67 1.79 11.01
C ASN A 58 -15.27 0.43 10.60
N LYS A 59 -16.17 0.40 9.61
CA LYS A 59 -16.69 -0.85 9.02
C LYS A 59 -15.57 -1.63 8.36
N CYS A 60 -15.56 -2.94 8.57
CA CYS A 60 -14.58 -3.82 7.94
C CYS A 60 -14.70 -3.75 6.42
N LYS A 61 -13.54 -3.76 5.75
CA LYS A 61 -13.46 -3.79 4.29
C LYS A 61 -13.85 -5.20 3.82
N ASP A 62 -14.74 -5.31 2.86
CA ASP A 62 -15.28 -6.60 2.37
C ASP A 62 -14.17 -7.54 1.92
N VAL A 63 -13.36 -7.07 0.96
CA VAL A 63 -12.20 -7.79 0.46
C VAL A 63 -10.96 -6.91 0.53
N ASN A 64 -9.85 -7.51 0.97
CA ASN A 64 -8.54 -6.90 0.86
C ASN A 64 -7.50 -7.93 0.43
N THR A 65 -6.80 -7.66 -0.67
CA THR A 65 -5.72 -8.50 -1.15
C THR A 65 -4.37 -7.95 -0.72
N PHE A 66 -3.54 -8.80 -0.12
CA PHE A 66 -2.14 -8.53 0.13
C PHE A 66 -1.27 -9.23 -0.91
N ILE A 67 -0.31 -8.52 -1.45
CA ILE A 67 0.81 -9.06 -2.20
C ILE A 67 1.87 -9.49 -1.17
N SER A 68 2.20 -10.79 -1.16
CA SER A 68 3.19 -11.37 -0.25
C SER A 68 4.62 -11.08 -0.72
N ALA A 69 4.96 -9.80 -0.82
CA ALA A 69 6.26 -9.30 -1.28
C ALA A 69 6.61 -7.97 -0.59
N THR A 70 7.80 -7.44 -0.86
CA THR A 70 8.20 -6.08 -0.45
C THR A 70 7.65 -5.05 -1.44
N TYR A 71 7.47 -3.81 -1.00
CA TYR A 71 7.13 -2.70 -1.90
C TYR A 71 8.18 -2.52 -3.01
N ALA A 72 9.46 -2.69 -2.68
CA ALA A 72 10.56 -2.61 -3.65
C ALA A 72 10.47 -3.66 -4.76
N ALA A 73 9.94 -4.86 -4.49
CA ALA A 73 9.70 -5.87 -5.50
C ALA A 73 8.46 -5.58 -6.37
N VAL A 74 7.46 -4.87 -5.84
CA VAL A 74 6.22 -4.53 -6.55
C VAL A 74 6.37 -3.26 -7.39
N LYS A 75 7.12 -2.26 -6.91
CA LYS A 75 7.30 -0.95 -7.56
C LYS A 75 7.71 -1.03 -9.05
N PRO A 76 8.64 -1.91 -9.48
CA PRO A 76 9.02 -2.03 -10.89
C PRO A 76 7.88 -2.40 -11.85
N VAL A 77 6.75 -2.94 -11.35
CA VAL A 77 5.56 -3.19 -12.19
C VAL A 77 5.02 -1.89 -12.80
N CYS A 78 5.20 -0.76 -12.13
CA CYS A 78 4.87 0.56 -12.66
C CYS A 78 5.84 1.09 -13.72
N ARG A 79 6.85 0.30 -14.10
CA ARG A 79 7.91 0.69 -15.03
C ARG A 79 8.13 -0.41 -16.08
N ASP A 80 9.26 -1.10 -15.99
CA ASP A 80 9.78 -2.07 -16.94
C ASP A 80 9.35 -3.51 -16.66
N ARG A 81 8.81 -3.80 -15.46
CA ARG A 81 8.32 -5.13 -15.07
C ARG A 81 6.80 -5.28 -15.19
N GLY A 82 6.15 -4.36 -15.91
CA GLY A 82 4.72 -4.42 -16.18
C GLY A 82 4.33 -3.83 -17.53
N SER A 83 3.24 -4.33 -18.08
CA SER A 83 2.67 -3.86 -19.35
C SER A 83 1.37 -3.08 -19.09
N PRO A 84 0.96 -2.15 -19.97
CA PRO A 84 -0.36 -1.53 -19.88
C PRO A 84 -1.46 -2.59 -19.79
N TYR A 85 -2.50 -2.33 -19.00
CA TYR A 85 -3.63 -3.25 -18.83
C TYR A 85 -4.97 -2.53 -19.06
N GLY A 86 -5.77 -3.04 -19.98
CA GLY A 86 -7.03 -2.42 -20.40
C GLY A 86 -6.85 -1.12 -21.19
N THR A 87 -7.91 -0.30 -21.24
CA THR A 87 -7.92 0.99 -21.95
C THR A 87 -7.62 2.18 -21.02
N GLY A 88 -7.52 1.97 -19.70
CA GLY A 88 -7.19 2.98 -18.71
C GLY A 88 -5.68 3.16 -18.57
N GLY A 89 -5.18 4.38 -18.84
CA GLY A 89 -3.74 4.63 -19.05
C GLY A 89 -2.79 4.37 -17.87
N ASN A 90 -3.30 4.22 -16.64
CA ASN A 90 -2.47 4.08 -15.44
C ASN A 90 -2.43 2.67 -14.85
N LEU A 91 -3.22 1.72 -15.36
CA LEU A 91 -3.19 0.33 -14.90
C LEU A 91 -2.08 -0.45 -15.61
N ARG A 92 -1.34 -1.25 -14.83
CA ARG A 92 -0.28 -2.12 -15.34
C ARG A 92 -0.43 -3.52 -14.78
N ILE A 93 -0.25 -4.52 -15.65
CA ILE A 93 -0.17 -5.94 -15.28
C ILE A 93 1.29 -6.36 -15.14
N SER A 94 1.64 -6.98 -14.02
CA SER A 94 3.00 -7.47 -13.77
C SER A 94 3.41 -8.53 -14.78
N HIS A 95 4.69 -8.61 -15.16
CA HIS A 95 5.19 -9.72 -15.98
C HIS A 95 5.26 -11.03 -15.20
N ASP A 96 5.76 -10.96 -13.96
CA ASP A 96 5.88 -12.11 -13.07
C ASP A 96 4.59 -12.38 -12.29
N LYS A 97 4.45 -13.62 -11.81
CA LYS A 97 3.42 -14.00 -10.84
C LYS A 97 3.88 -13.63 -9.42
N PHE A 98 2.99 -13.05 -8.63
CA PHE A 98 3.16 -12.83 -7.20
C PHE A 98 2.26 -13.77 -6.41
N LYS A 99 2.73 -14.23 -5.25
CA LYS A 99 1.84 -14.82 -4.25
C LYS A 99 0.95 -13.72 -3.68
N VAL A 100 -0.35 -13.85 -3.85
CA VAL A 100 -1.35 -12.97 -3.25
C VAL A 100 -2.14 -13.71 -2.17
N VAL A 101 -2.58 -12.99 -1.16
CA VAL A 101 -3.48 -13.47 -0.10
C VAL A 101 -4.73 -12.60 -0.11
N ASN A 102 -5.86 -13.19 -0.47
CA ASN A 102 -7.15 -12.52 -0.43
C ASN A 102 -7.76 -12.72 0.97
N CYS A 103 -8.10 -11.62 1.63
CA CYS A 103 -8.82 -11.62 2.90
C CYS A 103 -10.25 -11.18 2.66
N GLU A 104 -11.20 -12.06 2.92
CA GLU A 104 -12.64 -11.81 2.88
C GLU A 104 -13.14 -11.64 4.30
N CYS A 105 -13.72 -10.48 4.63
CA CYS A 105 -14.12 -10.10 5.98
C CYS A 105 -15.63 -9.89 6.09
N ASN A 106 -16.15 -9.98 7.32
CA ASN A 106 -17.58 -9.76 7.54
C ASN A 106 -17.89 -8.25 7.54
N VAL A 107 -18.55 -7.79 6.48
CA VAL A 107 -18.92 -6.38 6.27
C VAL A 107 -19.87 -5.80 7.34
N ASN A 108 -20.56 -6.65 8.10
CA ASN A 108 -21.44 -6.22 9.18
C ASN A 108 -20.67 -5.90 10.47
N LEU A 109 -19.39 -6.27 10.55
CA LEU A 109 -18.54 -6.02 11.69
C LEU A 109 -17.72 -4.72 11.55
N ARG A 110 -17.07 -4.35 12.64
CA ARG A 110 -16.23 -3.15 12.76
C ARG A 110 -14.92 -3.51 13.44
N LEU A 111 -13.87 -2.75 13.11
CA LEU A 111 -12.59 -2.87 13.82
C LEU A 111 -12.80 -2.75 15.34
N PRO A 112 -12.09 -3.53 16.17
CA PRO A 112 -10.98 -4.43 15.81
C PRO A 112 -11.38 -5.87 15.44
N ASN A 113 -12.68 -6.19 15.35
CA ASN A 113 -13.14 -7.58 15.14
C ASN A 113 -13.75 -7.70 13.74
N CYS A 114 -13.01 -8.20 12.74
CA CYS A 114 -13.50 -8.26 11.35
C CYS A 114 -13.88 -9.66 10.85
N GLY A 115 -13.48 -10.72 11.56
CA GLY A 115 -13.85 -12.10 11.22
C GLY A 115 -13.36 -12.52 9.84
N CYS A 116 -12.12 -12.16 9.48
CA CYS A 116 -11.62 -12.37 8.12
C CYS A 116 -11.12 -13.79 7.86
N ARG A 117 -11.45 -14.33 6.68
CA ARG A 117 -10.92 -15.60 6.15
C ARG A 117 -9.95 -15.33 5.01
N GLY A 118 -8.89 -16.13 4.92
CA GLY A 118 -7.86 -15.99 3.91
C GLY A 118 -7.87 -17.11 2.88
N SER A 119 -7.58 -16.75 1.63
CA SER A 119 -7.17 -17.68 0.57
C SER A 119 -5.88 -17.17 -0.09
N SER A 120 -5.14 -18.02 -0.78
CA SER A 120 -3.92 -17.60 -1.48
C SER A 120 -3.77 -18.23 -2.85
N GLY A 121 -3.05 -17.55 -3.73
CA GLY A 121 -2.66 -18.10 -5.03
C GLY A 121 -1.56 -17.27 -5.68
N ASN A 122 -0.94 -17.84 -6.71
CA ASN A 122 -0.04 -17.10 -7.57
C ASN A 122 -0.85 -16.42 -8.69
N ARG A 123 -0.66 -15.11 -8.85
CA ARG A 123 -1.41 -14.25 -9.79
C ARG A 123 -0.47 -13.25 -10.44
N ARG A 124 -0.74 -12.86 -11.69
CA ARG A 124 -0.19 -11.60 -12.21
C ARG A 124 -1.03 -10.47 -11.60
N ILE A 125 -0.39 -9.50 -10.97
CA ILE A 125 -1.10 -8.40 -10.30
C ILE A 125 -1.37 -7.29 -11.29
N VAL A 126 -2.54 -6.69 -11.18
CA VAL A 126 -2.90 -5.45 -11.88
C VAL A 126 -2.93 -4.34 -10.84
N ILE A 127 -2.12 -3.32 -11.06
CA ILE A 127 -2.00 -2.18 -10.15
C ILE A 127 -2.11 -0.86 -10.90
N GLY A 128 -2.66 0.15 -10.25
CA GLY A 128 -2.62 1.53 -10.72
C GLY A 128 -1.34 2.22 -10.29
N CYS A 129 -0.77 3.00 -11.18
CA CYS A 129 0.48 3.73 -10.98
C CYS A 129 0.25 5.25 -11.04
N ASP A 130 1.01 6.01 -10.25
CA ASP A 130 1.09 7.47 -10.41
C ASP A 130 2.09 7.86 -11.52
N ASP A 131 2.13 9.15 -11.86
CA ASP A 131 2.97 9.70 -12.95
C ASP A 131 4.49 9.60 -12.65
N THR A 132 4.87 9.28 -11.41
CA THR A 132 6.27 9.07 -11.00
C THR A 132 6.67 7.59 -10.93
N GLY A 133 5.73 6.70 -11.29
CA GLY A 133 5.91 5.26 -11.31
C GLY A 133 5.85 4.61 -9.93
N ASN A 134 5.04 5.12 -9.00
CA ASN A 134 4.71 4.42 -7.75
C ASN A 134 3.34 3.71 -7.85
N PRO A 135 3.21 2.51 -7.28
CA PRO A 135 1.92 1.87 -7.05
C PRO A 135 1.03 2.68 -6.08
N VAL A 136 -0.21 2.94 -6.50
CA VAL A 136 -1.20 3.71 -5.72
C VAL A 136 -2.54 2.99 -5.57
N HIS A 137 -2.79 1.94 -6.37
CA HIS A 137 -4.05 1.21 -6.38
C HIS A 137 -3.82 -0.27 -6.71
N TYR A 138 -4.58 -1.17 -6.08
CA TYR A 138 -4.63 -2.59 -6.45
C TYR A 138 -5.97 -2.84 -7.14
N GLU A 139 -5.91 -3.28 -8.40
CA GLU A 139 -7.12 -3.55 -9.18
C GLU A 139 -7.55 -5.01 -8.99
N GLU A 140 -6.71 -5.95 -9.45
CA GLU A 140 -7.05 -7.37 -9.40
C GLU A 140 -5.80 -8.26 -9.48
N GLY A 141 -6.00 -9.56 -9.22
CA GLY A 141 -5.00 -10.60 -9.42
C GLY A 141 -5.48 -11.58 -10.47
N VAL A 142 -4.89 -11.55 -11.66
CA VAL A 142 -5.30 -12.38 -12.79
C VAL A 142 -4.64 -13.76 -12.70
N TYR A 143 -5.46 -14.81 -12.77
CA TYR A 143 -4.96 -16.18 -12.91
C TYR A 143 -4.62 -16.43 -14.38
N ILE A 144 -3.34 -16.70 -14.65
CA ILE A 144 -2.89 -17.13 -15.96
C ILE A 144 -2.45 -18.59 -15.83
N PRO A 145 -3.20 -19.54 -16.44
CA PRO A 145 -2.77 -20.93 -16.51
C PRO A 145 -1.42 -21.00 -17.25
N ASN A 146 -0.60 -21.99 -16.88
CA ASN A 146 0.66 -22.25 -17.59
C ASN A 146 0.39 -22.84 -18.97
#